data_AF-L0GV66-F1
#
_entry.id   AF-L0GV66-F1
#
_cell.length_a   1.000
_cell.length_b   1.000
_cell.length_c   1.000
_cell.angle_alpha   90.00
_cell.angle_beta   90.00
_cell.angle_gamma   90.00
#
_symmetry.space_group_name_H-M   'P 1'
#
loop_
_entity.id
_entity.type
_entity.pdbx_description
1 polymer ?
#
loop_
_entity_poly.entity_id
_entity_poly.type
_entity_poly.pdbx_seq_one_letter_code
_entity_poly.pdbx_strand_id
1 'polypeptide(L)'
;MLGEFSDWAEFCRPSTVDYSALPRRQLKSGYADVQHRLKAEIKKFCEKNFVSLDSEGLASLYEDILPTRGLEMPLHEFERKHGKINPEALKGAPPHLTVSISLWGLKFRFPEDLIAKDIAAALQLTRIAQQTLRPFHSLPQSSISERTSEFVPSIRNLEFAQRATVLSCFNLLEAYLNGLAWDYCRSNSLEHLSKRKAKLLQDTASASIRDKVDNYPWIISGKAEVPLEGRTEFLEQVKPFRDSLVHPSPFTAPEKFGGYQKLQKFYELDEGVMKLAVVSCLSLIASINHVVTGLEGFPEWCKPINDEIDQAVKQDQLTSA
;
A
#
# COMPACT_ATOMS: atom_id res chain seq x y z
N MET A 1 14.86 13.78 -11.45
CA MET A 1 15.58 14.21 -10.23
C MET A 1 16.60 13.19 -9.75
N LEU A 2 16.28 11.89 -9.64
CA LEU A 2 17.31 10.86 -9.40
C LEU A 2 17.17 9.56 -10.22
N GLY A 3 16.03 9.38 -10.91
CA GLY A 3 15.63 8.11 -11.56
C GLY A 3 16.49 7.61 -12.73
N GLU A 4 17.48 8.40 -13.17
CA GLU A 4 18.35 8.08 -14.31
C GLU A 4 19.77 7.72 -13.88
N PHE A 5 20.09 7.88 -12.60
CA PHE A 5 21.41 7.50 -12.08
C PHE A 5 21.47 6.00 -11.80
N SER A 6 22.59 5.38 -12.19
CA SER A 6 22.83 3.95 -11.97
C SER A 6 23.20 3.65 -10.51
N ASP A 7 23.88 4.59 -9.86
CA ASP A 7 24.33 4.47 -8.48
C ASP A 7 24.57 5.84 -7.81
N TRP A 8 24.87 5.81 -6.51
CA TRP A 8 25.15 7.02 -5.73
C TRP A 8 26.50 7.66 -6.08
N ALA A 9 27.46 6.90 -6.61
CA ALA A 9 28.75 7.46 -7.01
C ALA A 9 28.59 8.35 -8.25
N GLU A 10 27.73 7.94 -9.19
CA GLU A 10 27.33 8.75 -10.33
C GLU A 10 26.60 10.02 -9.90
N PHE A 11 25.62 9.91 -8.99
CA PHE A 11 24.90 11.06 -8.46
C PHE A 11 25.79 12.06 -7.71
N CYS A 12 26.74 11.57 -6.90
CA CYS A 12 27.64 12.42 -6.11
C CYS A 12 28.83 12.95 -6.91
N ARG A 13 29.05 12.45 -8.14
CA ARG A 13 30.17 12.86 -9.00
C ARG A 13 30.30 14.38 -9.13
N PRO A 14 29.23 15.16 -9.36
CA PRO A 14 29.33 16.60 -9.51
C PRO A 14 29.97 17.30 -8.30
N SER A 15 29.78 16.79 -7.08
CA SER A 15 30.36 17.36 -5.84
C SER A 15 31.82 16.97 -5.64
N THR A 16 32.33 15.99 -6.39
CA THR A 16 33.72 15.50 -6.31
C THR A 16 34.63 16.08 -7.39
N VAL A 17 34.06 16.75 -8.39
CA VAL A 17 34.82 17.34 -9.50
C VAL A 17 35.44 18.66 -9.04
N ASP A 18 36.76 18.78 -9.16
CA ASP A 18 37.44 20.06 -9.03
C ASP A 18 37.22 20.90 -10.31
N TYR A 19 36.15 21.68 -10.32
CA TYR A 19 35.83 22.56 -11.44
C TYR A 19 36.90 23.63 -11.71
N SER A 20 37.75 23.94 -10.73
CA SER A 20 38.84 24.91 -10.91
C SER A 20 39.97 24.36 -11.80
N ALA A 21 40.13 23.03 -11.81
CA ALA A 21 41.11 22.33 -12.64
C ALA A 21 40.63 22.06 -14.07
N LEU A 22 39.35 22.30 -14.38
CA LEU A 22 38.79 21.99 -15.69
C LEU A 22 39.14 23.05 -16.76
N PRO A 23 39.43 22.64 -18.01
CA PRO A 23 39.66 23.58 -19.11
C PRO A 23 38.46 24.51 -19.33
N ARG A 24 38.73 25.83 -19.50
CA ARG A 24 37.69 26.85 -19.74
C ARG A 24 36.72 26.52 -20.87
N ARG A 25 37.18 25.82 -21.91
CA ARG A 25 36.33 25.37 -23.03
C ARG A 25 35.26 24.38 -22.58
N GLN A 26 35.59 23.44 -21.69
CA GLN A 26 34.65 22.48 -21.15
C GLN A 26 33.63 23.15 -20.23
N LEU A 27 34.08 24.07 -19.36
CA LEU A 27 33.19 24.87 -18.51
C LEU A 27 32.18 25.69 -19.34
N LYS A 28 32.64 26.35 -20.42
CA LYS A 28 31.76 27.08 -21.34
C LYS A 28 30.74 26.16 -22.04
N SER A 29 31.18 24.98 -22.47
CA SER A 29 30.29 24.00 -23.11
C SER A 29 29.24 23.48 -22.13
N GLY A 30 29.62 23.16 -20.90
CA GLY A 30 28.69 22.72 -19.86
C GLY A 30 27.68 23.81 -19.49
N TYR A 31 28.14 25.06 -19.34
CA TYR A 31 27.26 26.20 -19.11
C TYR A 31 26.24 26.37 -20.25
N ALA A 32 26.67 26.26 -21.51
CA ALA A 32 25.77 26.35 -22.66
C ALA A 32 24.72 25.22 -22.67
N ASP A 33 25.11 23.97 -22.37
CA ASP A 33 24.16 22.85 -22.28
C ASP A 33 23.15 23.07 -21.14
N VAL A 34 23.62 23.57 -19.99
CA VAL A 34 22.74 23.93 -18.87
C VAL A 34 21.72 25.00 -19.29
N GLN A 35 22.17 26.07 -19.94
CA GLN A 35 21.29 27.18 -20.33
C GLN A 35 20.28 26.80 -21.42
N HIS A 36 20.68 25.99 -22.40
CA HIS A 36 19.85 25.70 -23.57
C HIS A 36 18.96 24.47 -23.42
N ARG A 37 19.46 23.40 -22.80
CA ARG A 37 18.76 22.13 -22.71
C ARG A 37 18.25 21.86 -21.30
N LEU A 38 19.15 21.78 -20.32
CA LEU A 38 18.78 21.34 -18.97
C LEU A 38 17.86 22.34 -18.27
N LYS A 39 17.98 23.65 -18.53
CA LYS A 39 17.09 24.66 -17.95
C LYS A 39 15.62 24.40 -18.31
N ALA A 40 15.34 24.01 -19.56
CA ALA A 40 13.99 23.69 -19.99
C ALA A 40 13.48 22.39 -19.35
N GLU A 41 14.34 21.37 -19.25
CA GLU A 41 14.02 20.10 -18.60
C GLU A 41 13.75 20.27 -17.09
N ILE A 42 14.60 21.04 -16.39
CA ILE A 42 14.43 21.39 -14.98
C ILE A 42 13.12 22.13 -14.78
N LYS A 43 12.85 23.16 -15.61
CA LYS A 43 11.60 23.92 -15.53
C LYS A 43 10.38 23.02 -15.74
N LYS A 44 10.41 22.15 -16.74
CA LYS A 44 9.33 21.19 -17.01
C LYS A 44 9.14 20.22 -15.83
N PHE A 45 10.22 19.75 -15.22
CA PHE A 45 10.16 18.91 -14.03
C PHE A 45 9.52 19.65 -12.85
N CYS A 46 9.93 20.90 -12.61
CA CYS A 46 9.37 21.77 -11.59
C CYS A 46 7.87 22.00 -11.79
N GLU A 47 7.46 22.47 -12.97
CA GLU A 47 6.06 22.74 -13.32
C GLU A 47 5.16 21.49 -13.21
N LYS A 48 5.71 20.32 -13.57
CA LYS A 48 4.97 19.05 -13.49
C LYS A 48 4.72 18.59 -12.06
N ASN A 49 5.70 18.76 -11.16
CA ASN A 49 5.67 18.11 -9.84
C ASN A 49 5.40 19.07 -8.67
N PHE A 50 5.57 20.38 -8.86
CA PHE A 50 5.46 21.36 -7.78
C PHE A 50 4.66 22.59 -8.23
N VAL A 51 4.03 23.29 -7.27
CA VAL A 51 3.25 24.50 -7.55
C VAL A 51 4.15 25.73 -7.75
N SER A 52 5.23 25.83 -6.98
CA SER A 52 6.09 27.03 -6.94
C SER A 52 7.57 26.73 -6.69
N LEU A 53 8.01 25.49 -6.89
CA LEU A 53 9.42 25.13 -6.74
C LEU A 53 10.17 25.54 -8.02
N ASP A 54 11.10 26.48 -7.91
CA ASP A 54 11.96 26.88 -9.02
C ASP A 54 13.32 26.14 -8.98
N SER A 55 14.27 26.57 -9.82
CA SER A 55 15.61 25.99 -9.86
C SER A 55 16.39 26.19 -8.56
N GLU A 56 16.17 27.29 -7.84
CA GLU A 56 16.87 27.55 -6.56
C GLU A 56 16.30 26.65 -5.46
N GLY A 57 14.97 26.49 -5.41
CA GLY A 57 14.31 25.53 -4.54
C GLY A 57 14.75 24.09 -4.81
N LEU A 58 14.94 23.72 -6.08
CA LEU A 58 15.46 22.41 -6.47
C LEU A 58 16.92 22.21 -6.04
N ALA A 59 17.75 23.24 -6.10
CA ALA A 59 19.12 23.19 -5.60
C ALA A 59 19.14 22.99 -4.07
N SER A 60 18.28 23.71 -3.34
CA SER A 60 18.12 23.51 -1.89
C SER A 60 17.68 22.07 -1.55
N LEU A 61 16.73 21.52 -2.30
CA LEU A 61 16.32 20.12 -2.17
C LEU A 61 17.46 19.14 -2.46
N TYR A 62 18.32 19.43 -3.44
CA TYR A 62 19.51 18.64 -3.75
C TYR A 62 20.50 18.61 -2.57
N GLU A 63 20.75 19.76 -1.93
CA GLU A 63 21.63 19.86 -0.76
C GLU A 63 21.12 19.03 0.43
N ASP A 64 19.82 18.83 0.56
CA ASP A 64 19.25 17.95 1.60
C ASP A 64 19.34 16.46 1.25
N ILE A 65 19.32 16.11 -0.04
CA ILE A 65 19.41 14.72 -0.51
C ILE A 65 20.85 14.20 -0.42
N LEU A 66 21.82 15.06 -0.70
CA LEU A 66 23.23 14.68 -0.88
C LEU A 66 23.85 14.01 0.38
N PRO A 67 23.67 14.52 1.62
CA PRO A 67 24.31 13.96 2.80
C PRO A 67 23.76 12.58 3.19
N THR A 68 22.45 12.38 3.01
CA THR A 68 21.73 11.17 3.43
C THR A 68 21.56 10.15 2.32
N ARG A 69 21.95 10.47 1.08
CA ARG A 69 21.74 9.64 -0.11
C ARG A 69 20.25 9.29 -0.25
N GLY A 70 19.44 10.33 -0.32
CA GLY A 70 18.00 10.25 -0.44
C GLY A 70 17.29 11.12 0.58
N LEU A 71 15.97 11.19 0.46
CA LEU A 71 15.09 11.93 1.36
C LEU A 71 13.84 11.10 1.62
N GLU A 72 13.46 10.96 2.89
CA GLU A 72 12.14 10.46 3.26
C GLU A 72 11.55 11.41 4.30
N MET A 73 10.42 12.04 3.97
CA MET A 73 9.83 13.09 4.80
C MET A 73 8.30 13.11 4.67
N PRO A 74 7.53 13.29 5.76
CA PRO A 74 6.09 13.46 5.68
C PRO A 74 5.70 14.64 4.76
N LEU A 75 4.60 14.51 4.00
CA LEU A 75 4.17 15.51 3.01
C LEU A 75 4.17 16.94 3.58
N HIS A 76 3.53 17.15 4.72
CA HIS A 76 3.44 18.47 5.34
C HIS A 76 4.79 19.08 5.73
N GLU A 77 5.78 18.26 6.11
CA GLU A 77 7.12 18.75 6.42
C GLU A 77 7.87 19.09 5.14
N PHE A 78 7.70 18.25 4.12
CA PHE A 78 8.27 18.49 2.80
C PHE A 78 7.73 19.79 2.21
N GLU A 79 6.41 19.99 2.24
CA GLU A 79 5.78 21.20 1.69
C GLU A 79 6.16 22.47 2.45
N ARG A 80 6.37 22.36 3.77
CA ARG A 80 6.88 23.46 4.59
C ARG A 80 8.32 23.83 4.26
N LYS A 81 9.18 22.83 3.98
CA LYS A 81 10.61 23.03 3.75
C LYS A 81 10.95 23.40 2.31
N HIS A 82 10.32 22.73 1.34
CA HIS A 82 10.65 22.83 -0.07
C HIS A 82 9.56 23.52 -0.89
N GLY A 83 8.29 23.41 -0.49
CA GLY A 83 7.16 23.98 -1.21
C GLY A 83 6.16 22.91 -1.65
N LYS A 84 4.97 23.37 -2.06
CA LYS A 84 3.83 22.49 -2.34
C LYS A 84 4.04 21.60 -3.56
N ILE A 85 3.59 20.36 -3.45
CA ILE A 85 3.56 19.41 -4.57
C ILE A 85 2.34 19.73 -5.44
N ASN A 86 2.47 19.53 -6.75
CA ASN A 86 1.38 19.71 -7.69
C ASN A 86 0.25 18.71 -7.36
N PRO A 87 -1.01 19.14 -7.16
CA PRO A 87 -2.13 18.25 -6.85
C PRO A 87 -2.29 17.10 -7.85
N GLU A 88 -2.02 17.33 -9.14
CA GLU A 88 -2.07 16.28 -10.17
C GLU A 88 -1.01 15.20 -9.95
N ALA A 89 0.15 15.55 -9.37
CA ALA A 89 1.18 14.58 -9.02
C ALA A 89 0.80 13.74 -7.78
N LEU A 90 -0.07 14.28 -6.91
CA LEU A 90 -0.59 13.60 -5.72
C LEU A 90 -1.89 12.84 -5.98
N LYS A 91 -2.37 12.76 -7.22
CA LYS A 91 -3.68 12.18 -7.53
C LYS A 91 -3.85 10.79 -6.90
N GLY A 92 -4.89 10.65 -6.08
CA GLY A 92 -5.23 9.42 -5.36
C GLY A 92 -4.43 9.17 -4.06
N ALA A 93 -3.46 10.01 -3.73
CA ALA A 93 -2.64 9.87 -2.53
C ALA A 93 -3.23 10.64 -1.33
N PRO A 94 -3.19 10.08 -0.12
CA PRO A 94 -3.76 10.72 1.06
C PRO A 94 -2.82 11.77 1.68
N PRO A 95 -3.34 12.74 2.46
CA PRO A 95 -2.53 13.81 3.07
C PRO A 95 -1.43 13.33 4.02
N HIS A 96 -1.59 12.14 4.61
CA HIS A 96 -0.61 11.52 5.51
C HIS A 96 0.57 10.82 4.79
N LEU A 97 0.69 10.94 3.47
CA LEU A 97 1.77 10.31 2.71
C LEU A 97 3.16 10.82 3.11
N THR A 98 4.17 10.02 2.75
CA THR A 98 5.59 10.32 2.84
C THR A 98 6.17 10.58 1.45
N VAL A 99 6.84 11.69 1.27
CA VAL A 99 7.63 12.00 0.08
C VAL A 99 8.96 11.25 0.20
N SER A 100 9.27 10.42 -0.80
CA SER A 100 10.50 9.63 -0.86
C SER A 100 11.27 9.96 -2.15
N ILE A 101 12.52 10.39 -2.02
CA ILE A 101 13.42 10.67 -3.13
C ILE A 101 14.62 9.75 -2.99
N SER A 102 14.83 8.90 -3.98
CA SER A 102 15.95 7.96 -4.05
C SER A 102 16.43 7.82 -5.50
N LEU A 103 17.45 6.98 -5.77
CA LEU A 103 17.84 6.61 -7.14
C LEU A 103 16.68 6.09 -8.00
N TRP A 104 15.57 5.70 -7.38
CA TRP A 104 14.34 5.29 -8.07
C TRP A 104 13.38 6.46 -8.37
N GLY A 105 13.85 7.70 -8.25
CA GLY A 105 13.07 8.91 -8.49
C GLY A 105 12.30 9.44 -7.29
N LEU A 106 11.41 10.39 -7.57
CA LEU A 106 10.45 10.96 -6.63
C LEU A 106 9.23 10.02 -6.54
N LYS A 107 8.90 9.58 -5.34
CA LYS A 107 7.78 8.67 -5.03
C LYS A 107 6.96 9.22 -3.86
N PHE A 108 5.67 8.91 -3.89
CA PHE A 108 4.75 9.19 -2.79
C PHE A 108 4.39 7.85 -2.15
N ARG A 109 4.81 7.64 -0.90
CA ARG A 109 4.68 6.37 -0.19
C ARG A 109 3.70 6.52 0.95
N PHE A 110 2.77 5.59 1.07
CA PHE A 110 1.87 5.47 2.19
C PHE A 110 1.53 3.98 2.40
N PRO A 111 1.23 3.54 3.62
CA PRO A 111 1.07 2.12 3.93
C PRO A 111 0.01 1.42 3.07
N GLU A 112 -1.12 2.09 2.80
CA GLU A 112 -2.25 1.52 2.08
C GLU A 112 -1.89 1.10 0.65
N ASP A 113 -1.16 1.94 -0.09
CA ASP A 113 -0.69 1.61 -1.45
C ASP A 113 0.30 0.43 -1.45
N LEU A 114 1.20 0.39 -0.48
CA LEU A 114 2.17 -0.71 -0.36
C LEU A 114 1.46 -2.03 -0.06
N ILE A 115 0.58 -2.04 0.94
CA ILE A 115 -0.15 -3.25 1.34
C ILE A 115 -1.12 -3.69 0.24
N ALA A 116 -1.76 -2.75 -0.47
CA ALA A 116 -2.62 -3.09 -1.59
C ALA A 116 -1.85 -3.78 -2.73
N LYS A 117 -0.63 -3.31 -3.02
CA LYS A 117 0.27 -3.98 -3.97
C LYS A 117 0.75 -5.35 -3.47
N ASP A 118 0.96 -5.52 -2.18
CA ASP A 118 1.30 -6.82 -1.58
C ASP A 118 0.15 -7.83 -1.75
N ILE A 119 -1.11 -7.40 -1.56
CA ILE A 119 -2.29 -8.23 -1.83
C ILE A 119 -2.35 -8.61 -3.32
N ALA A 120 -2.18 -7.65 -4.22
CA ALA A 120 -2.19 -7.92 -5.66
C ALA A 120 -1.09 -8.93 -6.06
N ALA A 121 0.13 -8.76 -5.54
CA ALA A 121 1.22 -9.71 -5.76
C ALA A 121 0.92 -11.11 -5.21
N ALA A 122 0.29 -11.22 -4.03
CA ALA A 122 -0.12 -12.50 -3.46
C ALA A 122 -1.25 -13.17 -4.27
N LEU A 123 -2.20 -12.40 -4.82
CA LEU A 123 -3.22 -12.92 -5.74
C LEU A 123 -2.59 -13.44 -7.03
N GLN A 124 -1.64 -12.70 -7.61
CA GLN A 124 -0.89 -13.15 -8.77
C GLN A 124 -0.11 -14.44 -8.49
N LEU A 125 0.55 -14.54 -7.33
CA LEU A 125 1.28 -15.73 -6.92
C LEU A 125 0.35 -16.95 -6.77
N THR A 126 -0.82 -16.75 -6.15
CA THR A 126 -1.88 -17.78 -6.04
C THR A 126 -2.26 -18.32 -7.42
N ARG A 127 -2.52 -17.42 -8.38
CA ARG A 127 -2.90 -17.78 -9.75
C ARG A 127 -1.82 -18.58 -10.45
N ILE A 128 -0.55 -18.16 -10.37
CA ILE A 128 0.58 -18.88 -10.96
C ILE A 128 0.72 -20.28 -10.34
N ALA A 129 0.63 -20.36 -9.01
CA ALA A 129 0.71 -21.63 -8.31
C ALA A 129 -0.41 -22.60 -8.72
N GLN A 130 -1.66 -22.12 -8.80
CA GLN A 130 -2.79 -22.91 -9.27
C GLN A 130 -2.62 -23.41 -10.70
N GLN A 131 -2.19 -22.54 -11.62
CA GLN A 131 -1.92 -22.95 -13.00
C GLN A 131 -0.88 -24.06 -13.07
N THR A 132 0.14 -24.00 -12.21
CA THR A 132 1.15 -25.05 -12.10
C THR A 132 0.59 -26.34 -11.51
N LEU A 133 -0.35 -26.26 -10.56
CA LEU A 133 -0.96 -27.42 -9.89
C LEU A 133 -2.05 -28.12 -10.72
N ARG A 134 -2.72 -27.38 -11.62
CA ARG A 134 -3.82 -27.90 -12.46
C ARG A 134 -3.54 -29.25 -13.15
N PRO A 135 -2.40 -29.46 -13.82
CA PRO A 135 -2.10 -30.73 -14.48
C PRO A 135 -2.00 -31.93 -13.52
N PHE A 136 -1.73 -31.70 -12.24
CA PHE A 136 -1.53 -32.76 -11.25
C PHE A 136 -2.82 -33.19 -10.56
N HIS A 137 -3.87 -32.37 -10.55
CA HIS A 137 -5.13 -32.69 -9.87
C HIS A 137 -5.88 -33.89 -10.47
N SER A 138 -5.71 -34.16 -11.76
CA SER A 138 -6.37 -35.27 -12.47
C SER A 138 -5.54 -36.55 -12.53
N LEU A 139 -4.28 -36.51 -12.06
CA LEU A 139 -3.38 -37.66 -12.13
C LEU A 139 -3.58 -38.60 -10.93
N PRO A 140 -3.48 -39.93 -11.11
CA PRO A 140 -3.48 -40.87 -9.99
C PRO A 140 -2.32 -40.61 -9.03
N GLN A 141 -2.55 -40.74 -7.71
CA GLN A 141 -1.53 -40.48 -6.68
C GLN A 141 -0.22 -41.26 -6.89
N SER A 142 -0.33 -42.50 -7.40
CA SER A 142 0.83 -43.34 -7.73
C SER A 142 1.75 -42.69 -8.75
N SER A 143 1.18 -41.98 -9.74
CA SER A 143 1.92 -41.34 -10.84
C SER A 143 2.58 -40.01 -10.49
N ILE A 144 2.22 -39.40 -9.35
CA ILE A 144 2.76 -38.11 -8.90
C ILE A 144 3.77 -38.25 -7.75
N SER A 145 3.84 -39.43 -7.13
CA SER A 145 4.71 -39.67 -5.96
C SER A 145 6.19 -39.41 -6.24
N GLU A 146 6.67 -39.71 -7.44
CA GLU A 146 8.05 -39.48 -7.89
C GLU A 146 8.30 -38.06 -8.43
N ARG A 147 7.23 -37.28 -8.64
CA ARG A 147 7.24 -35.95 -9.28
C ARG A 147 7.01 -34.80 -8.30
N THR A 148 7.17 -35.06 -7.00
CA THR A 148 6.88 -34.10 -5.93
C THR A 148 7.68 -32.80 -6.05
N SER A 149 8.93 -32.85 -6.52
CA SER A 149 9.76 -31.65 -6.77
C SER A 149 9.16 -30.70 -7.81
N GLU A 150 8.28 -31.18 -8.70
CA GLU A 150 7.68 -30.37 -9.76
C GLU A 150 6.54 -29.48 -9.24
N PHE A 151 5.83 -29.90 -8.18
CA PHE A 151 4.59 -29.23 -7.76
C PHE A 151 4.53 -28.84 -6.29
N VAL A 152 5.31 -29.47 -5.40
CA VAL A 152 5.34 -29.13 -3.97
C VAL A 152 5.71 -27.66 -3.71
N PRO A 153 6.69 -27.04 -4.42
CA PRO A 153 6.96 -25.61 -4.27
C PRO A 153 5.72 -24.74 -4.57
N SER A 154 4.91 -25.13 -5.56
CA SER A 154 3.67 -24.42 -5.91
C SER A 154 2.60 -24.58 -4.83
N ILE A 155 2.49 -25.73 -4.16
CA ILE A 155 1.63 -25.89 -2.98
C ILE A 155 2.07 -24.93 -1.88
N ARG A 156 3.37 -24.85 -1.60
CA ARG A 156 3.90 -23.94 -0.56
C ARG A 156 3.68 -22.48 -0.89
N ASN A 157 3.88 -22.10 -2.15
CA ASN A 157 3.61 -20.74 -2.62
C ASN A 157 2.12 -20.39 -2.52
N LEU A 158 1.23 -21.33 -2.87
CA LEU A 158 -0.22 -21.16 -2.75
C LEU A 158 -0.63 -20.96 -1.28
N GLU A 159 -0.22 -21.87 -0.41
CA GLU A 159 -0.50 -21.79 1.03
C GLU A 159 0.05 -20.50 1.65
N PHE A 160 1.28 -20.10 1.27
CA PHE A 160 1.89 -18.85 1.71
C PHE A 160 1.08 -17.64 1.23
N ALA A 161 0.75 -17.58 -0.06
CA ALA A 161 0.01 -16.48 -0.65
C ALA A 161 -1.37 -16.32 -0.02
N GLN A 162 -2.11 -17.40 0.21
CA GLN A 162 -3.42 -17.34 0.86
C GLN A 162 -3.33 -16.76 2.27
N ARG A 163 -2.36 -17.21 3.09
CA ARG A 163 -2.12 -16.65 4.44
C ARG A 163 -1.71 -15.18 4.38
N ALA A 164 -0.79 -14.84 3.49
CA ALA A 164 -0.29 -13.48 3.32
C ALA A 164 -1.41 -12.52 2.90
N THR A 165 -2.30 -12.93 1.99
CA THR A 165 -3.47 -12.16 1.56
C THR A 165 -4.41 -11.87 2.73
N VAL A 166 -4.80 -12.90 3.50
CA VAL A 166 -5.71 -12.72 4.65
C VAL A 166 -5.13 -11.73 5.68
N LEU A 167 -3.84 -11.86 6.01
CA LEU A 167 -3.16 -10.93 6.92
C LEU A 167 -3.11 -9.51 6.35
N SER A 168 -2.77 -9.39 5.06
CA SER A 168 -2.63 -8.10 4.38
C SER A 168 -3.96 -7.37 4.27
N CYS A 169 -5.09 -8.06 4.09
CA CYS A 169 -6.41 -7.42 4.11
C CYS A 169 -6.72 -6.74 5.46
N PHE A 170 -6.36 -7.37 6.58
CA PHE A 170 -6.52 -6.74 7.91
C PHE A 170 -5.58 -5.56 8.09
N ASN A 171 -4.32 -5.69 7.68
CA ASN A 171 -3.35 -4.61 7.74
C ASN A 171 -3.77 -3.42 6.86
N LEU A 172 -4.36 -3.68 5.68
CA LEU A 172 -4.84 -2.66 4.76
C LEU A 172 -5.99 -1.87 5.36
N LEU A 173 -7.01 -2.57 5.88
CA LEU A 173 -8.15 -1.93 6.52
C LEU A 173 -7.70 -1.12 7.75
N GLU A 174 -6.78 -1.67 8.56
CA GLU A 174 -6.24 -0.96 9.71
C GLU A 174 -5.45 0.28 9.32
N ALA A 175 -4.57 0.18 8.32
CA ALA A 175 -3.82 1.31 7.78
C ALA A 175 -4.77 2.41 7.30
N TYR A 176 -5.76 2.05 6.48
CA TYR A 176 -6.76 2.97 5.96
C TYR A 176 -7.54 3.69 7.06
N LEU A 177 -8.05 2.95 8.05
CA LEU A 177 -8.78 3.54 9.18
C LEU A 177 -7.91 4.47 10.02
N ASN A 178 -6.65 4.08 10.27
CA ASN A 178 -5.70 4.92 11.00
C ASN A 178 -5.34 6.19 10.20
N GLY A 179 -5.19 6.08 8.88
CA GLY A 179 -4.98 7.20 7.96
C GLY A 179 -6.14 8.19 8.03
N LEU A 180 -7.39 7.71 7.93
CA LEU A 180 -8.59 8.54 8.06
C LEU A 180 -8.65 9.28 9.42
N ALA A 181 -8.35 8.59 10.52
CA ALA A 181 -8.34 9.22 11.85
C ALA A 181 -7.26 10.30 11.95
N TRP A 182 -6.05 10.02 11.43
CA TRP A 182 -4.96 11.00 11.41
C TRP A 182 -5.32 12.24 10.60
N ASP A 183 -5.87 12.05 9.39
CA ASP A 183 -6.27 13.13 8.49
C ASP A 183 -7.35 14.00 9.13
N TYR A 184 -8.34 13.37 9.78
CA TYR A 184 -9.39 14.09 10.51
C TYR A 184 -8.84 14.90 11.68
N CYS A 185 -8.00 14.28 12.53
CA CYS A 185 -7.43 14.94 13.71
C CYS A 185 -6.50 16.11 13.37
N ARG A 186 -5.87 16.14 12.19
CA ARG A 186 -5.10 17.30 11.73
C ARG A 186 -5.94 18.39 11.10
N SER A 187 -7.00 18.02 10.41
CA SER A 187 -7.78 18.96 9.59
C SER A 187 -8.92 19.61 10.37
N ASN A 188 -9.31 19.05 11.52
CA ASN A 188 -10.46 19.49 12.30
C ASN A 188 -10.11 19.70 13.77
N SER A 189 -10.75 20.69 14.41
CA SER A 189 -10.79 20.76 15.87
C SER A 189 -11.54 19.55 16.41
N LEU A 190 -11.16 19.04 17.59
CA LEU A 190 -11.83 17.91 18.25
C LEU A 190 -12.74 18.36 19.40
N GLU A 191 -12.89 19.65 19.63
CA GLU A 191 -13.62 20.22 20.77
C GLU A 191 -15.11 19.89 20.74
N HIS A 192 -15.70 19.69 19.55
CA HIS A 192 -17.09 19.28 19.38
C HIS A 192 -17.33 17.79 19.66
N LEU A 193 -16.27 16.99 19.77
CA LEU A 193 -16.37 15.56 20.07
C LEU A 193 -16.35 15.31 21.58
N SER A 194 -17.05 14.24 22.00
CA SER A 194 -16.88 13.75 23.37
C SER A 194 -15.46 13.26 23.60
N LYS A 195 -14.95 13.36 24.84
CA LYS A 195 -13.60 12.88 25.21
C LYS A 195 -13.35 11.43 24.77
N ARG A 196 -14.38 10.58 24.81
CA ARG A 196 -14.30 9.18 24.36
C ARG A 196 -14.08 9.08 22.85
N LYS A 197 -14.84 9.84 22.05
CA LYS A 197 -14.71 9.87 20.58
C LYS A 197 -13.36 10.45 20.15
N ALA A 198 -12.95 11.56 20.77
CA ALA A 198 -11.65 12.16 20.51
C ALA A 198 -10.50 11.20 20.85
N LYS A 199 -10.53 10.55 22.02
CA LYS A 199 -9.53 9.56 22.41
C LYS A 199 -9.49 8.37 21.45
N LEU A 200 -10.65 7.90 20.99
CA LEU A 200 -10.75 6.76 20.06
C LEU A 200 -10.07 7.05 18.71
N LEU A 201 -10.12 8.29 18.22
CA LEU A 201 -9.41 8.70 17.00
C LEU A 201 -7.91 8.96 17.24
N GLN A 202 -7.54 9.47 18.43
CA GLN A 202 -6.15 9.81 18.75
C GLN A 202 -5.29 8.60 19.16
N ASP A 203 -5.87 7.64 19.89
CA ASP A 203 -5.20 6.45 20.42
C ASP A 203 -5.47 5.25 19.52
N THR A 204 -4.94 5.31 18.29
CA THR A 204 -5.17 4.30 17.25
C THR A 204 -4.56 2.93 17.61
N ALA A 205 -3.60 2.87 18.54
CA ALA A 205 -2.94 1.62 18.92
C ALA A 205 -3.74 0.77 19.91
N SER A 206 -4.62 1.38 20.72
CA SER A 206 -5.40 0.65 21.73
C SER A 206 -6.78 0.21 21.25
N ALA A 207 -7.31 0.84 20.21
CA ALA A 207 -8.60 0.51 19.64
C ALA A 207 -8.55 -0.79 18.83
N SER A 208 -9.50 -1.70 19.05
CA SER A 208 -9.62 -2.90 18.23
C SER A 208 -10.07 -2.56 16.81
N ILE A 209 -9.74 -3.39 15.82
CA ILE A 209 -10.21 -3.18 14.43
C ILE A 209 -11.74 -3.08 14.35
N ARG A 210 -12.46 -3.83 15.20
CA ARG A 210 -13.93 -3.75 15.29
C ARG A 210 -14.37 -2.38 15.77
N ASP A 211 -13.77 -1.86 16.85
CA ASP A 211 -14.09 -0.52 17.34
C ASP A 211 -13.80 0.56 16.29
N LYS A 212 -12.69 0.43 15.55
CA LYS A 212 -12.35 1.37 14.47
C LYS A 212 -13.41 1.34 13.36
N VAL A 213 -13.77 0.15 12.85
CA VAL A 213 -14.80 -0.01 11.81
C VAL A 213 -16.16 0.52 12.27
N ASP A 214 -16.54 0.23 13.51
CA ASP A 214 -17.87 0.57 14.04
C ASP A 214 -18.01 2.06 14.39
N ASN A 215 -16.91 2.79 14.59
CA ASN A 215 -16.98 4.16 15.11
C ASN A 215 -16.32 5.21 14.21
N TYR A 216 -15.17 4.93 13.59
CA TYR A 216 -14.42 5.95 12.84
C TYR A 216 -15.26 6.59 11.72
N PRO A 217 -15.96 5.83 10.86
CA PRO A 217 -16.71 6.43 9.74
C PRO A 217 -17.76 7.44 10.21
N TRP A 218 -18.46 7.15 11.31
CA TRP A 218 -19.54 8.00 11.83
C TRP A 218 -19.01 9.20 12.62
N ILE A 219 -17.93 9.02 13.38
CA ILE A 219 -17.29 10.14 14.07
C ILE A 219 -16.73 11.13 13.06
N ILE A 220 -16.07 10.64 12.00
CA ILE A 220 -15.41 11.45 10.99
C ILE A 220 -16.45 12.14 10.09
N SER A 221 -17.46 11.41 9.61
CA SER A 221 -18.49 11.98 8.72
C SER A 221 -19.53 12.84 9.45
N GLY A 222 -19.68 12.68 10.77
CA GLY A 222 -20.75 13.30 11.54
C GLY A 222 -22.16 12.77 11.22
N LYS A 223 -22.27 11.70 10.42
CA LYS A 223 -23.54 11.09 10.02
C LYS A 223 -24.04 10.07 11.05
N ALA A 224 -25.32 9.74 10.94
CA ALA A 224 -25.90 8.61 11.67
C ALA A 224 -25.30 7.29 11.17
N GLU A 225 -25.22 6.32 12.08
CA GLU A 225 -24.72 4.98 11.79
C GLU A 225 -25.63 4.25 10.81
N VAL A 226 -25.03 3.66 9.77
CA VAL A 226 -25.71 2.79 8.81
C VAL A 226 -24.91 1.50 8.60
N PRO A 227 -25.53 0.37 8.22
CA PRO A 227 -24.80 -0.86 7.95
C PRO A 227 -23.72 -0.66 6.87
N LEU A 228 -22.50 -1.11 7.15
CA LEU A 228 -21.39 -1.12 6.19
C LEU A 228 -21.37 -2.46 5.44
N GLU A 229 -21.27 -2.42 4.12
CA GLU A 229 -21.16 -3.62 3.30
C GLU A 229 -19.85 -4.38 3.59
N GLY A 230 -19.90 -5.71 3.60
CA GLY A 230 -18.73 -6.56 3.87
C GLY A 230 -18.28 -6.61 5.33
N ARG A 231 -18.89 -5.82 6.23
CA ARG A 231 -18.52 -5.78 7.65
C ARG A 231 -18.68 -7.15 8.33
N THR A 232 -19.83 -7.78 8.13
CA THR A 232 -20.17 -9.05 8.78
C THR A 232 -19.25 -10.17 8.30
N GLU A 233 -19.08 -10.28 6.98
CA GLU A 233 -18.17 -11.22 6.34
C GLU A 233 -16.74 -11.03 6.87
N PHE A 234 -16.24 -9.81 6.86
CA PHE A 234 -14.86 -9.51 7.24
C PHE A 234 -14.59 -9.76 8.73
N LEU A 235 -15.46 -9.25 9.63
CA LEU A 235 -15.23 -9.30 11.07
C LEU A 235 -15.69 -10.58 11.75
N GLU A 236 -16.62 -11.32 11.16
CA GLU A 236 -17.21 -12.52 11.78
C GLU A 236 -16.77 -13.80 11.08
N GLN A 237 -16.64 -13.79 9.75
CA GLN A 237 -16.27 -14.99 8.98
C GLN A 237 -14.76 -15.06 8.73
N VAL A 238 -14.11 -13.95 8.36
CA VAL A 238 -12.68 -13.94 8.01
C VAL A 238 -11.78 -13.77 9.24
N LYS A 239 -12.19 -12.94 10.22
CA LYS A 239 -11.41 -12.68 11.44
C LYS A 239 -10.92 -13.94 12.18
N PRO A 240 -11.72 -15.02 12.37
CA PRO A 240 -11.22 -16.25 12.99
C PRO A 240 -10.00 -16.86 12.30
N PHE A 241 -9.92 -16.76 10.97
CA PHE A 241 -8.76 -17.23 10.20
C PHE A 241 -7.55 -16.33 10.47
N ARG A 242 -7.70 -15.01 10.40
CA ARG A 242 -6.61 -14.06 10.76
C ARG A 242 -6.08 -14.33 12.17
N ASP A 243 -6.97 -14.51 13.15
CA ASP A 243 -6.59 -14.76 14.54
C ASP A 243 -5.86 -16.09 14.71
N SER A 244 -6.18 -17.10 13.89
CA SER A 244 -5.41 -18.37 13.85
C SER A 244 -4.00 -18.19 13.27
N LEU A 245 -3.81 -17.24 12.35
CA LEU A 245 -2.51 -16.94 11.75
C LEU A 245 -1.61 -16.12 12.66
N VAL A 246 -2.16 -15.10 13.34
CA VAL A 246 -1.37 -14.22 14.21
C VAL A 246 -1.11 -14.80 15.60
N HIS A 247 -1.97 -15.73 16.04
CA HIS A 247 -1.88 -16.36 17.35
C HIS A 247 -2.04 -17.88 17.18
N PRO A 248 -1.10 -18.53 16.44
CA PRO A 248 -1.18 -19.94 16.15
C PRO A 248 -1.11 -20.75 17.45
N SER A 249 -1.97 -21.77 17.52
CA SER A 249 -2.00 -22.72 18.62
C SER A 249 -1.88 -24.13 18.04
N PRO A 250 -0.91 -24.95 18.47
CA PRO A 250 -0.81 -26.34 18.03
C PRO A 250 -1.85 -27.25 18.70
N PHE A 251 -2.69 -26.70 19.59
CA PHE A 251 -3.66 -27.45 20.37
C PHE A 251 -5.10 -27.12 19.97
N THR A 252 -5.92 -28.17 19.98
CA THR A 252 -7.38 -28.13 19.88
C THR A 252 -7.97 -27.69 21.24
N ALA A 253 -8.16 -26.38 21.43
CA ALA A 253 -8.61 -25.81 22.70
C ALA A 253 -9.63 -24.68 22.49
N PRO A 254 -10.85 -24.98 22.01
CA PRO A 254 -11.82 -23.98 21.57
C PRO A 254 -12.29 -23.09 22.72
N GLU A 255 -12.38 -23.64 23.93
CA GLU A 255 -12.78 -22.92 25.15
C GLU A 255 -11.80 -21.79 25.53
N LYS A 256 -10.53 -21.90 25.14
CA LYS A 256 -9.51 -20.86 25.42
C LYS A 256 -9.52 -19.72 24.41
N PHE A 257 -10.25 -19.85 23.30
CA PHE A 257 -10.13 -18.95 22.15
C PHE A 257 -11.46 -18.40 21.64
N GLY A 258 -12.44 -18.24 22.53
CA GLY A 258 -13.74 -17.66 22.15
C GLY A 258 -14.61 -18.60 21.32
N GLY A 259 -14.45 -19.91 21.48
CA GLY A 259 -15.38 -20.92 20.98
C GLY A 259 -15.01 -21.58 19.65
N TYR A 260 -13.98 -21.11 18.93
CA TYR A 260 -13.55 -21.71 17.66
C TYR A 260 -12.18 -22.42 17.74
N GLN A 261 -12.00 -23.46 16.92
CA GLN A 261 -10.79 -24.26 16.84
C GLN A 261 -9.72 -23.57 15.98
N LYS A 262 -8.80 -22.83 16.60
CA LYS A 262 -7.72 -22.12 15.89
C LYS A 262 -6.89 -23.01 14.98
N LEU A 263 -6.49 -24.19 15.46
CA LEU A 263 -5.69 -25.13 14.67
C LEU A 263 -6.41 -25.55 13.40
N GLN A 264 -7.71 -25.85 13.52
CA GLN A 264 -8.55 -26.20 12.38
C GLN A 264 -8.63 -25.04 11.38
N LYS A 265 -8.87 -23.81 11.85
CA LYS A 265 -8.92 -22.62 10.96
C LYS A 265 -7.59 -22.34 10.25
N PHE A 266 -6.47 -22.64 10.90
CA PHE A 266 -5.15 -22.52 10.26
C PHE A 266 -5.00 -23.47 9.07
N TYR A 267 -5.50 -24.70 9.18
CA TYR A 267 -5.43 -25.72 8.12
C TYR A 267 -6.55 -25.62 7.08
N GLU A 268 -7.72 -25.12 7.46
CA GLU A 268 -8.86 -24.89 6.56
C GLU A 268 -8.73 -23.62 5.71
N LEU A 269 -7.65 -22.84 5.90
CA LEU A 269 -7.43 -21.65 5.11
C LEU A 269 -7.16 -22.05 3.65
N ASP A 270 -8.11 -21.70 2.78
CA ASP A 270 -8.10 -22.03 1.37
C ASP A 270 -8.34 -20.79 0.49
N GLU A 271 -8.51 -21.03 -0.81
CA GLU A 271 -8.79 -19.97 -1.77
C GLU A 271 -10.14 -19.30 -1.53
N GLY A 272 -11.16 -20.03 -1.07
CA GLY A 272 -12.48 -19.47 -0.79
C GLY A 272 -12.41 -18.44 0.33
N VAL A 273 -11.70 -18.77 1.41
CA VAL A 273 -11.44 -17.85 2.54
C VAL A 273 -10.63 -16.64 2.08
N MET A 274 -9.59 -16.86 1.27
CA MET A 274 -8.78 -15.78 0.69
C MET A 274 -9.63 -14.82 -0.16
N LYS A 275 -10.45 -15.35 -1.07
CA LYS A 275 -11.35 -14.57 -1.93
C LYS A 275 -12.37 -13.78 -1.09
N LEU A 276 -12.98 -14.43 -0.09
CA LEU A 276 -13.89 -13.77 0.85
C LEU A 276 -13.20 -12.62 1.59
N ALA A 277 -11.95 -12.82 2.07
CA ALA A 277 -11.17 -11.78 2.74
C ALA A 277 -10.95 -10.55 1.85
N VAL A 278 -10.56 -10.76 0.60
CA VAL A 278 -10.30 -9.67 -0.35
C VAL A 278 -11.60 -8.92 -0.69
N VAL A 279 -12.65 -9.64 -1.09
CA VAL A 279 -13.93 -9.02 -1.51
C VAL A 279 -14.55 -8.25 -0.35
N SER A 280 -14.65 -8.86 0.83
CA SER A 280 -15.24 -8.18 2.00
C SER A 280 -14.39 -7.00 2.49
N CYS A 281 -13.05 -7.07 2.37
CA CYS A 281 -12.17 -5.93 2.65
C CYS A 281 -12.42 -4.75 1.70
N LEU A 282 -12.50 -5.02 0.38
CA LEU A 282 -12.74 -3.98 -0.62
C LEU A 282 -14.15 -3.37 -0.50
N SER A 283 -15.20 -4.19 -0.31
CA SER A 283 -16.56 -3.70 -0.06
C SER A 283 -16.63 -2.82 1.19
N LEU A 284 -15.89 -3.21 2.25
CA LEU A 284 -15.85 -2.44 3.49
C LEU A 284 -15.10 -1.12 3.31
N ILE A 285 -13.95 -1.12 2.63
CA ILE A 285 -13.21 0.11 2.29
C ILE A 285 -14.08 1.04 1.43
N ALA A 286 -14.76 0.51 0.41
CA ALA A 286 -15.65 1.28 -0.45
C ALA A 286 -16.82 1.90 0.33
N SER A 287 -17.47 1.12 1.20
CA SER A 287 -18.56 1.60 2.06
C SER A 287 -18.08 2.72 3.00
N ILE A 288 -16.93 2.54 3.64
CA ILE A 288 -16.33 3.55 4.53
C ILE A 288 -15.95 4.80 3.73
N ASN A 289 -15.34 4.63 2.55
CA ASN A 289 -14.96 5.73 1.67
C ASN A 289 -16.19 6.56 1.27
N HIS A 290 -17.29 5.91 0.87
CA HIS A 290 -18.54 6.58 0.57
C HIS A 290 -19.11 7.35 1.76
N VAL A 291 -19.14 6.73 2.96
CA VAL A 291 -19.64 7.39 4.16
C VAL A 291 -18.83 8.65 4.48
N VAL A 292 -17.50 8.55 4.45
CA VAL A 292 -16.57 9.59 4.88
C VAL A 292 -16.42 10.71 3.84
N THR A 293 -16.29 10.36 2.57
CA THR A 293 -15.97 11.32 1.49
C THR A 293 -17.15 11.67 0.61
N GLY A 294 -18.21 10.84 0.61
CA GLY A 294 -19.33 10.93 -0.34
C GLY A 294 -19.01 10.39 -1.74
N LEU A 295 -17.81 9.85 -1.97
CA LEU A 295 -17.39 9.29 -3.26
C LEU A 295 -17.78 7.82 -3.35
N GLU A 296 -18.30 7.42 -4.51
CA GLU A 296 -18.60 6.02 -4.81
C GLU A 296 -17.32 5.21 -5.07
N GLY A 297 -17.35 3.93 -4.70
CA GLY A 297 -16.25 2.98 -4.92
C GLY A 297 -15.10 3.10 -3.92
N PHE A 298 -14.00 2.41 -4.24
CA PHE A 298 -12.78 2.38 -3.42
C PHE A 298 -11.74 3.41 -3.90
N PRO A 299 -10.80 3.81 -3.02
CA PRO A 299 -9.70 4.70 -3.39
C PRO A 299 -8.83 4.16 -4.53
N GLU A 300 -8.21 5.04 -5.33
CA GLU A 300 -7.43 4.64 -6.53
C GLU A 300 -6.31 3.62 -6.23
N TRP A 301 -5.70 3.67 -5.04
CA TRP A 301 -4.65 2.74 -4.64
C TRP A 301 -5.14 1.29 -4.43
N CYS A 302 -6.46 1.04 -4.34
CA CYS A 302 -7.02 -0.32 -4.36
C CYS A 302 -7.06 -0.94 -5.76
N LYS A 303 -6.89 -0.15 -6.83
CA LYS A 303 -7.04 -0.60 -8.22
C LYS A 303 -6.23 -1.86 -8.57
N PRO A 304 -4.96 -2.01 -8.16
CA PRO A 304 -4.19 -3.23 -8.46
C PRO A 304 -4.84 -4.52 -7.95
N ILE A 305 -5.54 -4.47 -6.80
CA ILE A 305 -6.25 -5.63 -6.27
C ILE A 305 -7.44 -5.94 -7.18
N ASN A 306 -8.23 -4.93 -7.55
CA ASN A 306 -9.39 -5.10 -8.42
C ASN A 306 -8.99 -5.64 -9.80
N ASP A 307 -7.89 -5.14 -10.37
CA ASP A 307 -7.38 -5.60 -11.66
C ASP A 307 -7.02 -7.11 -11.64
N GLU A 308 -6.49 -7.62 -10.52
CA GLU A 308 -6.23 -9.07 -10.35
C GLU A 308 -7.52 -9.88 -10.14
N ILE A 309 -8.52 -9.35 -9.44
CA ILE A 309 -9.85 -9.99 -9.31
C ILE A 309 -10.50 -10.12 -10.69
N ASP A 310 -10.52 -9.03 -11.47
CA ASP A 310 -11.12 -9.01 -12.81
C ASP A 310 -10.42 -9.98 -13.76
N GLN A 311 -9.09 -10.11 -13.65
CA GLN A 311 -8.33 -11.12 -14.40
C GLN A 311 -8.73 -12.54 -13.99
N ALA A 312 -8.88 -12.82 -12.69
CA ALA A 312 -9.30 -14.13 -12.20
C ALA A 312 -10.70 -14.50 -12.71
N VAL A 313 -11.66 -13.58 -12.63
CA VAL A 313 -13.03 -13.80 -13.13
C VAL A 313 -13.04 -14.11 -14.63
N LYS A 314 -12.29 -13.36 -15.44
CA LYS A 314 -12.16 -13.62 -16.88
C LYS A 314 -11.56 -15.00 -17.17
N GLN A 315 -10.57 -15.42 -16.38
CA GLN A 315 -9.93 -16.72 -16.55
C GLN A 315 -10.88 -17.88 -16.21
N ASP A 316 -11.67 -17.75 -15.14
CA ASP A 316 -12.64 -18.78 -14.72
C ASP A 316 -13.76 -18.95 -15.76
N GLN A 317 -14.20 -17.86 -16.39
CA GLN A 317 -15.16 -17.90 -17.50
C GLN A 317 -14.61 -18.64 -18.71
N LEU A 318 -13.33 -18.43 -19.06
CA LEU A 318 -12.68 -19.10 -20.19
C LEU A 318 -12.47 -20.59 -19.96
N THR A 319 -12.27 -21.03 -18.71
CA THR A 319 -12.10 -22.45 -18.39
C THR A 319 -13.41 -23.21 -18.20
N SER A 320 -14.52 -22.50 -18.05
CA SER A 320 -15.86 -23.08 -17.89
C SER A 320 -16.64 -23.20 -19.20
N ALA A 321 -16.11 -22.63 -20.29
CA ALA A 321 -16.67 -22.67 -21.64
C ALA A 321 -15.96 -23.74 -22.49
#